data_AF-A0A3L7TND3-F1
#
_entry.id   AF-A0A3L7TND3-F1
#
_cell.length_a   1.000
_cell.length_b   1.000
_cell.length_c   1.000
_cell.angle_alpha   90.00
_cell.angle_beta   90.00
_cell.angle_gamma   90.00
#
_symmetry.space_group_name_H-M   'P 1'
#
loop_
_entity.id
_entity.type
_entity.pdbx_description
1 polymer ?
#
loop_
_entity_poly.entity_id
_entity_poly.type
_entity_poly.pdbx_seq_one_letter_code
_entity_poly.pdbx_strand_id
1 'polypeptide(L)'
;MTTEDPRFEAPSEQLTPPRSHHDVPYIAPVPPTSNRLGMIAFVLSFPGLCLPIPLGIAALVCGIIAVRREPRAFAIAAIAISSLSTCLLIPLGIAMVLPVFAVARNAARNAKTRISGLEVLARVEEFREDNMRDPADIVECYGAEIPPLDAWGTPLKLTWTGEGMQAKPSVWGAGPDLAWDSLDDSLQVGSPMSDPKTTGNAEKPSSLSGDDAEVPSRE
;
A
#
# COMPACT_ATOMS: atom_id res chain seq x y z
N MET A 1 -47.72 39.71 -20.30
CA MET A 1 -48.78 38.96 -19.58
C MET A 1 -48.28 38.74 -18.18
N THR A 2 -48.70 39.62 -17.28
CA THR A 2 -48.33 39.66 -15.86
C THR A 2 -49.44 38.96 -15.09
N THR A 3 -49.13 37.81 -14.50
CA THR A 3 -50.03 37.04 -13.65
C THR A 3 -49.96 37.63 -12.24
N GLU A 4 -51.00 38.36 -11.85
CA GLU A 4 -51.16 38.86 -10.49
C GLU A 4 -51.53 37.71 -9.55
N ASP A 5 -50.73 37.53 -8.50
CA ASP A 5 -50.92 36.51 -7.48
C ASP A 5 -51.76 37.12 -6.33
N PRO A 6 -52.92 36.55 -5.95
CA PRO A 6 -53.75 37.09 -4.89
C PRO A 6 -53.11 36.81 -3.53
N ARG A 7 -52.47 37.84 -2.96
CA ARG A 7 -52.06 37.84 -1.56
C ARG A 7 -53.31 37.70 -0.67
N PHE A 8 -53.51 36.47 -0.20
CA PHE A 8 -54.41 36.16 0.91
C PHE A 8 -53.75 36.68 2.20
N GLU A 9 -54.08 37.89 2.61
CA GLU A 9 -53.76 38.39 3.96
C GLU A 9 -54.64 37.64 4.96
N ALA A 10 -54.07 36.60 5.57
CA ALA A 10 -54.68 35.98 6.73
C ALA A 10 -54.74 37.04 7.87
N PRO A 11 -55.87 37.21 8.55
CA PRO A 11 -55.98 38.13 9.66
C PRO A 11 -54.95 37.74 10.72
N SER A 12 -54.00 38.64 10.96
CA SER A 12 -53.05 38.55 12.06
C SER A 12 -53.84 38.59 13.37
N GLU A 13 -54.20 37.43 13.90
CA GLU A 13 -54.63 37.28 15.28
C GLU A 13 -53.50 37.81 16.14
N GLN A 14 -53.67 39.05 16.57
CA GLN A 14 -52.78 39.76 17.45
C GLN A 14 -52.87 39.06 18.81
N LEU A 15 -52.07 38.01 18.98
CA LEU A 15 -51.88 37.30 20.24
C LEU A 15 -51.38 38.32 21.26
N THR A 16 -52.32 38.86 22.04
CA THR A 16 -52.02 39.69 23.20
C THR A 16 -51.04 38.93 24.10
N PRO A 17 -49.95 39.55 24.56
CA PRO A 17 -49.01 38.90 25.46
C PRO A 17 -49.76 38.42 26.71
N PRO A 18 -49.47 37.20 27.20
CA PRO A 18 -50.17 36.62 28.33
C PRO A 18 -50.09 37.57 29.54
N ARG A 19 -51.25 37.93 30.10
CA ARG A 19 -51.38 38.91 31.20
C ARG A 19 -50.87 38.42 32.55
N SER A 20 -50.46 37.15 32.66
CA SER A 20 -50.14 36.50 33.93
C SER A 20 -49.13 35.40 33.71
N HIS A 21 -48.02 35.43 34.46
CA HIS A 21 -47.02 34.36 34.49
C HIS A 21 -47.55 33.07 35.14
N HIS A 22 -48.72 33.13 35.80
CA HIS A 22 -49.33 32.00 36.50
C HIS A 22 -50.31 31.17 35.65
N ASP A 23 -50.68 31.65 34.46
CA ASP A 23 -51.59 30.92 33.56
C ASP A 23 -50.85 30.04 32.53
N VAL A 24 -49.52 29.92 32.62
CA VAL A 24 -48.77 28.98 31.78
C VAL A 24 -48.97 27.58 32.38
N PRO A 25 -49.61 26.63 31.66
CA PRO A 25 -49.78 25.28 32.16
C PRO A 25 -48.40 24.71 32.50
N TYR A 26 -48.21 24.25 33.74
CA TYR A 26 -47.01 23.53 34.12
C TYR A 26 -46.99 22.20 33.36
N ILE A 27 -46.29 22.18 32.21
CA ILE A 27 -46.04 20.96 31.47
C ILE A 27 -44.94 20.23 32.23
N ALA A 28 -45.28 19.10 32.84
CA ALA A 28 -44.31 18.25 33.49
C ALA A 28 -43.21 17.86 32.48
N PRO A 29 -41.91 17.94 32.85
CA PRO A 29 -40.83 17.56 31.96
C PRO A 29 -41.02 16.11 31.50
N VAL A 30 -41.15 15.90 30.19
CA VAL A 30 -41.21 14.54 29.63
C VAL A 30 -39.85 13.89 29.88
N PRO A 31 -39.79 12.68 30.49
CA PRO A 31 -38.52 12.02 30.76
C PRO A 31 -37.80 11.74 29.44
N PRO A 32 -36.49 12.01 29.35
CA PRO A 32 -35.73 11.81 28.13
C PRO A 32 -35.77 10.35 27.71
N THR A 33 -36.16 10.08 26.46
CA THR A 33 -36.15 8.74 25.88
C THR A 33 -34.71 8.35 25.53
N SER A 34 -34.31 7.12 25.87
CA SER A 34 -32.93 6.67 25.62
C SER A 34 -32.71 6.31 24.15
N ASN A 35 -31.79 7.00 23.48
CA ASN A 35 -31.39 6.67 22.12
C ASN A 35 -30.37 5.52 22.11
N ARG A 36 -30.88 4.29 22.17
CA ARG A 36 -30.08 3.05 22.17
C ARG A 36 -29.13 2.95 20.96
N LEU A 37 -29.53 3.51 19.81
CA LEU A 37 -28.77 3.44 18.57
C LEU A 37 -27.52 4.33 18.64
N GLY A 38 -27.63 5.52 19.23
CA GLY A 38 -26.47 6.38 19.51
C GLY A 38 -25.48 5.75 20.50
N MET A 39 -25.99 5.06 21.54
CA MET A 39 -25.14 4.34 22.48
C MET A 39 -24.41 3.16 21.81
N ILE A 40 -25.09 2.39 20.97
CA ILE A 40 -24.45 1.29 20.21
C ILE A 40 -23.38 1.84 19.26
N ALA A 41 -23.66 2.93 18.54
CA ALA A 41 -22.68 3.57 17.67
C ALA A 41 -21.44 4.05 18.45
N PHE A 42 -21.65 4.63 19.65
CA PHE A 42 -20.57 5.04 20.54
C PHE A 42 -19.75 3.83 21.03
N VAL A 43 -20.39 2.77 21.51
CA VAL A 43 -19.67 1.57 21.99
C VAL A 43 -18.91 0.89 20.85
N LEU A 44 -19.47 0.83 19.64
CA LEU A 44 -18.82 0.27 18.46
C LEU A 44 -17.64 1.12 17.96
N SER A 45 -17.56 2.41 18.33
CA SER A 45 -16.44 3.27 17.94
C SER A 45 -15.13 2.91 18.66
N PHE A 46 -15.19 2.34 19.87
CA PHE A 46 -14.00 1.88 20.61
C PHE A 46 -13.26 0.72 19.95
N PRO A 47 -13.90 -0.42 19.61
CA PRO A 47 -13.24 -1.50 18.91
C PRO A 47 -12.85 -1.10 17.48
N GLY A 48 -13.59 -0.16 16.85
CA GLY A 48 -13.21 0.45 15.57
C GLY A 48 -11.92 1.26 15.61
N LEU A 49 -11.42 1.60 16.80
CA LEU A 49 -10.12 2.25 16.99
C LEU A 49 -8.95 1.24 17.02
N CYS A 50 -9.23 -0.02 17.33
CA CYS A 50 -8.24 -1.09 17.42
C CYS A 50 -8.29 -2.08 16.25
N LEU A 51 -9.44 -2.22 15.59
CA LEU A 51 -9.67 -3.17 14.50
C LEU A 51 -9.68 -2.47 13.13
N PRO A 52 -9.23 -3.16 12.06
CA PRO A 52 -9.05 -2.54 10.76
C PRO A 52 -10.35 -1.99 10.15
N ILE A 53 -10.14 -1.09 9.18
CA ILE A 53 -11.04 -0.25 8.38
C ILE A 53 -12.54 -0.64 8.31
N PRO A 54 -12.97 -1.89 8.00
CA PRO A 54 -14.40 -2.21 7.85
C PRO A 54 -15.26 -1.89 9.09
N LEU A 55 -14.76 -2.08 10.31
CA LEU A 55 -15.53 -1.80 11.53
C LEU A 55 -15.76 -0.30 11.74
N GLY A 56 -14.75 0.52 11.43
CA GLY A 56 -14.85 1.98 11.52
C GLY A 56 -15.89 2.57 10.55
N ILE A 57 -15.96 2.04 9.32
CA ILE A 57 -16.96 2.46 8.34
C ILE A 57 -18.37 2.11 8.83
N ALA A 58 -18.58 0.90 9.37
CA ALA A 58 -19.87 0.51 9.92
C ALA A 58 -20.30 1.39 11.11
N ALA A 59 -19.38 1.73 12.02
CA ALA A 59 -19.65 2.64 13.13
C ALA A 59 -20.01 4.06 12.66
N LEU A 60 -19.32 4.58 11.63
CA LEU A 60 -19.60 5.88 11.03
C LEU A 60 -21.02 5.92 10.41
N VAL A 61 -21.38 4.90 9.62
CA VAL A 61 -22.71 4.80 9.00
C VAL A 61 -23.82 4.72 10.06
N CYS A 62 -23.63 3.91 11.09
CA CYS A 62 -24.55 3.85 12.24
C CYS A 62 -24.66 5.20 12.96
N GLY A 63 -23.55 5.92 13.15
CA GLY A 63 -23.53 7.26 13.74
C GLY A 63 -24.33 8.27 12.93
N ILE A 64 -24.15 8.30 11.61
CA ILE A 64 -24.89 9.19 10.70
C ILE A 64 -26.41 8.92 10.76
N ILE A 65 -26.82 7.65 10.81
CA ILE A 65 -28.24 7.28 10.94
C ILE A 65 -28.77 7.69 12.33
N ALA A 66 -27.97 7.54 13.39
CA ALA A 66 -28.35 7.89 14.76
C ALA A 66 -28.58 9.39 14.98
N VAL A 67 -27.93 10.28 14.21
CA VAL A 67 -28.11 11.75 14.29
C VAL A 67 -29.56 12.17 14.05
N ARG A 68 -30.33 11.37 13.30
CA ARG A 68 -31.74 11.67 13.03
C ARG A 68 -32.66 11.46 14.24
N ARG A 69 -32.14 10.97 15.38
CA ARG A 69 -32.91 10.71 16.60
C ARG A 69 -32.37 11.52 17.78
N GLU A 70 -33.27 12.12 18.54
CA GLU A 70 -32.94 12.81 19.79
C GLU A 70 -32.74 11.78 20.92
N PRO A 71 -31.82 11.99 21.87
CA PRO A 71 -30.85 13.10 22.02
C PRO A 71 -29.64 13.04 21.05
N ARG A 72 -29.24 14.20 20.52
CA ARG A 72 -28.20 14.34 19.47
C ARG A 72 -26.76 14.31 20.00
N ALA A 73 -26.55 14.55 21.29
CA ALA A 73 -25.21 14.70 21.88
C ALA A 73 -24.33 13.46 21.69
N PHE A 74 -24.87 12.26 21.92
CA PHE A 74 -24.13 11.00 21.74
C PHE A 74 -23.79 10.73 20.28
N ALA A 75 -24.66 11.11 19.34
CA ALA A 75 -24.41 10.95 17.92
C ALA A 75 -23.27 11.86 17.44
N ILE A 76 -23.23 13.11 17.93
CA ILE A 76 -22.14 14.06 17.63
C ILE A 76 -20.80 13.55 18.17
N ALA A 77 -20.79 13.05 19.42
CA ALA A 77 -19.59 12.49 20.04
C ALA A 77 -19.06 11.27 19.26
N ALA A 78 -19.95 10.35 18.86
CA ALA A 78 -19.57 9.20 18.05
C ALA A 78 -18.96 9.62 16.70
N ILE A 79 -19.57 10.58 16.00
CA ILE A 79 -19.04 11.09 14.72
C ILE A 79 -17.68 11.74 14.90
N ALA A 80 -17.49 12.57 15.93
CA ALA A 80 -16.22 13.24 16.20
C ALA A 80 -15.09 12.23 16.52
N ILE A 81 -15.39 11.21 17.33
CA ILE A 81 -14.41 10.17 17.67
C ILE A 81 -14.09 9.32 16.44
N SER A 82 -15.11 8.91 15.68
CA SER A 82 -14.92 8.14 14.45
C SER A 82 -14.15 8.92 13.40
N SER A 83 -14.43 10.21 13.22
CA SER A 83 -13.71 11.04 12.24
C SER A 83 -12.25 11.25 12.62
N LEU A 84 -11.97 11.53 13.90
CA LEU A 84 -10.62 11.69 14.41
C LEU A 84 -9.82 10.39 14.32
N SER A 85 -10.44 9.27 14.73
CA SER A 85 -9.87 7.93 14.59
C SER A 85 -9.56 7.60 13.14
N THR A 86 -10.51 7.82 12.22
CA THR A 86 -10.34 7.56 10.78
C THR A 86 -9.23 8.43 10.19
N CYS A 87 -9.16 9.71 10.58
CA CYS A 87 -8.15 10.65 10.12
C CYS A 87 -6.74 10.25 10.57
N LEU A 88 -6.58 9.64 11.75
CA LEU A 88 -5.29 9.18 12.27
C LEU A 88 -4.93 7.77 11.80
N LEU A 89 -5.89 6.85 11.77
CA LEU A 89 -5.65 5.43 11.47
C LEU A 89 -5.53 5.14 9.97
N ILE A 90 -6.22 5.88 9.09
CA ILE A 90 -6.07 5.69 7.64
C ILE A 90 -4.62 5.94 7.19
N PRO A 91 -3.99 7.10 7.42
CA PRO A 91 -2.63 7.33 6.96
C PRO A 91 -1.64 6.38 7.63
N LEU A 92 -1.85 6.02 8.90
CA LEU A 92 -1.03 5.03 9.61
C LEU A 92 -1.18 3.63 8.98
N GLY A 93 -2.41 3.22 8.65
CA GLY A 93 -2.69 1.96 7.98
C GLY A 93 -2.08 1.91 6.57
N ILE A 94 -2.20 2.99 5.79
CA ILE A 94 -1.54 3.12 4.49
C ILE A 94 -0.02 3.05 4.66
N ALA A 95 0.55 3.77 5.63
CA ALA A 95 1.99 3.76 5.90
C ALA A 95 2.52 2.36 6.25
N MET A 96 1.77 1.57 7.02
CA MET A 96 2.11 0.18 7.34
C MET A 96 2.02 -0.76 6.13
N VAL A 97 1.10 -0.49 5.21
CA VAL A 97 0.83 -1.34 4.06
C VAL A 97 1.75 -1.02 2.86
N LEU A 98 2.20 0.23 2.73
CA LEU A 98 3.13 0.68 1.69
C LEU A 98 4.41 -0.18 1.53
N PRO A 99 5.15 -0.56 2.59
CA PRO A 99 6.35 -1.39 2.44
C PRO A 99 6.03 -2.79 1.90
N VAL A 100 4.90 -3.38 2.32
CA VAL A 100 4.43 -4.67 1.79
C VAL A 100 4.13 -4.57 0.30
N PHE A 101 3.46 -3.49 -0.12
CA PHE A 101 3.21 -3.23 -1.54
C PHE A 101 4.50 -2.97 -2.32
N ALA A 102 5.50 -2.30 -1.75
CA ALA A 102 6.79 -2.09 -2.39
C ALA A 102 7.51 -3.43 -2.64
N VAL A 103 7.53 -4.33 -1.65
CA VAL A 103 8.08 -5.68 -1.79
C VAL A 103 7.31 -6.49 -2.85
N ALA A 104 5.98 -6.47 -2.79
CA ALA A 104 5.14 -7.18 -3.76
C ALA A 104 5.35 -6.66 -5.19
N ARG A 105 5.49 -5.34 -5.37
CA ARG A 105 5.77 -4.72 -6.67
C ARG A 105 7.14 -5.13 -7.20
N ASN A 106 8.16 -5.16 -6.35
CA ASN A 106 9.50 -5.60 -6.74
C ASN A 106 9.51 -7.09 -7.09
N ALA A 107 8.82 -7.93 -6.33
CA ALA A 107 8.66 -9.35 -6.64
C ALA A 107 7.95 -9.57 -7.99
N ALA A 108 6.88 -8.82 -8.27
CA ALA A 108 6.18 -8.88 -9.55
C ALA A 108 7.06 -8.44 -10.73
N ARG A 109 7.88 -7.39 -10.54
CA ARG A 109 8.86 -6.95 -11.53
C ARG A 109 9.90 -8.04 -11.81
N ASN A 110 10.51 -8.61 -10.77
CA ASN A 110 11.49 -9.68 -10.93
C ASN A 110 10.88 -10.91 -11.62
N ALA A 111 9.65 -11.27 -11.28
CA ALA A 111 8.93 -12.35 -11.95
C ALA A 111 8.71 -12.07 -13.44
N LYS A 112 8.29 -10.85 -13.80
CA LYS A 112 8.15 -10.43 -15.20
C LYS A 112 9.48 -10.54 -15.94
N THR A 113 10.56 -9.97 -15.41
CA THR A 113 11.87 -10.01 -16.06
C THR A 113 12.36 -11.45 -16.26
N ARG A 114 12.15 -12.33 -15.27
CA ARG A 114 12.50 -13.75 -15.38
C ARG A 114 11.72 -14.46 -16.48
N ILE A 115 10.42 -14.18 -16.62
CA ILE A 115 9.58 -14.76 -17.69
C ILE A 115 10.11 -14.30 -19.06
N SER A 116 10.39 -13.01 -19.22
CA SER A 116 10.95 -12.48 -20.47
C SER A 116 12.34 -13.07 -20.78
N GLY A 117 13.17 -13.32 -19.77
CA GLY A 117 14.44 -14.03 -19.94
C GLY A 117 14.27 -15.48 -20.41
N LEU A 118 13.26 -16.19 -19.90
CA LEU A 118 12.94 -17.56 -20.34
C LEU A 118 12.47 -17.59 -21.80
N GLU A 119 11.67 -16.59 -22.20
CA GLU A 119 11.20 -16.43 -23.57
C GLU A 119 12.36 -16.22 -24.55
N VAL A 120 13.33 -15.37 -24.18
CA VAL A 120 14.56 -15.16 -24.98
C VAL A 120 15.35 -16.46 -25.12
N LEU A 121 15.54 -17.22 -24.03
CA LEU A 121 16.26 -18.49 -24.10
C LEU A 121 15.54 -19.53 -24.97
N ALA A 122 14.21 -19.58 -24.91
CA ALA A 122 13.43 -20.46 -25.78
C ALA A 122 13.64 -20.09 -27.26
N ARG A 123 13.66 -18.79 -27.59
CA ARG A 123 13.91 -18.33 -28.96
C ARG A 123 15.36 -18.56 -29.42
N VAL A 124 16.33 -18.44 -28.52
CA VAL A 124 17.74 -18.79 -28.80
C VAL A 124 17.89 -20.27 -29.13
N GLU A 125 17.18 -21.14 -28.40
CA GLU A 125 17.17 -22.58 -28.67
C GLU A 125 16.57 -22.89 -30.05
N GLU A 126 15.41 -22.32 -30.35
CA GLU A 126 14.75 -22.45 -31.66
C GLU A 126 15.68 -21.97 -32.80
N PHE A 127 16.30 -20.80 -32.64
CA PHE A 127 17.27 -20.29 -33.61
C PHE A 127 18.44 -21.26 -33.82
N ARG A 128 18.95 -21.85 -32.74
CA ARG A 128 20.06 -22.81 -32.79
C ARG A 128 19.67 -24.09 -33.51
N GLU A 129 18.47 -24.61 -33.28
CA GLU A 129 17.94 -25.77 -33.98
C GLU A 129 17.81 -25.50 -35.49
N ASP A 130 17.31 -24.32 -35.87
CA ASP A 130 17.08 -23.97 -37.28
C ASP A 130 18.38 -23.66 -38.05
N ASN A 131 19.33 -22.98 -37.40
CA ASN A 131 20.53 -22.46 -38.06
C ASN A 131 21.79 -23.28 -37.78
N MET A 132 21.71 -24.28 -36.89
CA MET A 132 22.82 -25.12 -36.45
C MET A 132 24.03 -24.31 -35.91
N ARG A 133 23.77 -23.12 -35.37
CA ARG A 133 24.76 -22.23 -34.76
C ARG A 133 24.12 -21.38 -33.67
N ASP A 134 24.95 -20.91 -32.75
CA ASP A 134 24.52 -19.96 -31.73
C ASP A 134 24.35 -18.54 -32.33
N PRO A 135 23.34 -17.78 -31.89
CA PRO A 135 23.16 -16.38 -32.27
C PRO A 135 24.20 -15.49 -31.58
N ALA A 136 24.69 -14.48 -32.32
CA ALA A 136 25.67 -13.52 -31.81
C ALA A 136 25.04 -12.57 -30.76
N ASP A 137 23.78 -12.19 -30.97
CA ASP A 137 23.00 -11.34 -30.08
C ASP A 137 21.51 -11.69 -30.10
N ILE A 138 20.72 -11.02 -29.25
CA ILE A 138 19.26 -11.22 -29.22
C ILE A 138 18.60 -10.71 -30.51
N VAL A 139 19.14 -9.66 -31.12
CA VAL A 139 18.53 -9.04 -32.30
C VAL A 139 18.52 -10.03 -33.47
N GLU A 140 19.56 -10.85 -33.60
CA GLU A 140 19.63 -11.91 -34.60
C GLU A 140 18.52 -12.97 -34.44
N CYS A 141 18.13 -13.30 -33.21
CA CYS A 141 17.03 -14.25 -32.93
C CYS A 141 15.64 -13.71 -33.31
N TYR A 142 15.43 -12.40 -33.18
CA TYR A 142 14.13 -11.76 -33.36
C TYR A 142 13.98 -11.06 -34.72
N GLY A 143 15.09 -10.79 -35.42
CA GLY A 143 15.09 -10.14 -36.72
C GLY A 143 14.48 -8.72 -36.66
N ALA A 144 13.29 -8.56 -37.24
CA ALA A 144 12.55 -7.29 -37.23
C ALA A 144 11.59 -7.15 -36.03
N GLU A 145 11.37 -8.22 -35.25
CA GLU A 145 10.54 -8.18 -34.04
C GLU A 145 11.27 -7.46 -32.90
N ILE A 146 10.51 -6.74 -32.06
CA ILE A 146 11.08 -6.08 -30.89
C ILE A 146 11.34 -7.15 -29.83
N PRO A 147 12.57 -7.30 -29.31
CA PRO A 147 12.87 -8.30 -28.31
C PRO A 147 12.16 -8.00 -26.99
N PRO A 148 11.89 -9.02 -26.15
CA PRO A 148 11.30 -8.82 -24.84
C PRO A 148 12.09 -7.82 -23.99
N LEU A 149 11.35 -6.92 -23.36
CA LEU A 149 11.87 -5.94 -22.42
C LEU A 149 11.75 -6.47 -21.00
N ASP A 150 12.64 -6.05 -20.13
CA ASP A 150 12.54 -6.32 -18.70
C ASP A 150 11.37 -5.57 -18.03
N ALA A 151 11.28 -5.66 -16.70
CA ALA A 151 10.26 -4.97 -15.94
C ALA A 151 10.41 -3.44 -15.86
N TRP A 152 11.55 -2.90 -16.31
CA TRP A 152 11.85 -1.48 -16.33
C TRP A 152 11.80 -0.87 -17.73
N GLY A 153 11.62 -1.71 -18.76
CA GLY A 153 11.45 -1.28 -20.15
C GLY A 153 12.76 -1.27 -20.95
N THR A 154 13.82 -1.85 -20.39
CA THR A 154 15.11 -2.01 -21.07
C THR A 154 15.15 -3.33 -21.84
N PRO A 155 15.71 -3.36 -23.06
CA PRO A 155 15.94 -4.62 -23.78
C PRO A 155 16.79 -5.56 -22.96
N LEU A 156 16.55 -6.86 -23.04
CA LEU A 156 17.43 -7.85 -22.41
C LEU A 156 18.76 -7.94 -23.18
N LYS A 157 19.80 -8.49 -22.54
CA LYS A 157 21.12 -8.74 -23.14
C LYS A 157 21.48 -10.22 -23.05
N LEU A 158 21.82 -10.83 -24.18
CA LEU A 158 22.33 -12.20 -24.24
C LEU A 158 23.85 -12.18 -24.11
N THR A 159 24.35 -13.02 -23.24
CA THR A 159 25.78 -13.25 -23.04
C THR A 159 26.06 -14.74 -23.01
N TRP A 160 27.24 -15.11 -23.46
CA TRP A 160 27.67 -16.51 -23.51
C TRP A 160 28.73 -16.73 -22.44
N THR A 161 28.49 -17.67 -21.53
CA THR A 161 29.47 -18.04 -20.49
C THR A 161 30.08 -19.39 -20.83
N GLY A 162 31.39 -19.45 -20.99
CA GLY A 162 32.14 -20.65 -21.40
C GLY A 162 32.74 -20.53 -22.79
N GLU A 163 33.49 -21.54 -23.22
CA GLU A 163 34.17 -21.56 -24.53
C GLU A 163 33.68 -22.72 -25.41
N GLY A 164 33.59 -22.47 -26.71
CA GLY A 164 33.22 -23.47 -27.72
C GLY A 164 31.84 -24.08 -27.50
N MET A 165 31.71 -25.40 -27.71
CA MET A 165 30.43 -26.12 -27.61
C MET A 165 29.86 -26.19 -26.17
N GLN A 166 30.60 -25.73 -25.16
CA GLN A 166 30.12 -25.69 -23.78
C GLN A 166 29.62 -24.30 -23.36
N ALA A 167 29.61 -23.32 -24.27
CA ALA A 167 29.08 -22.00 -24.00
C ALA A 167 27.59 -22.09 -23.61
N LYS A 168 27.24 -21.53 -22.46
CA LYS A 168 25.86 -21.48 -21.97
C LYS A 168 25.29 -20.08 -22.15
N PRO A 169 24.11 -19.94 -22.78
CA PRO A 169 23.47 -18.65 -22.91
C PRO A 169 22.98 -18.18 -21.54
N SER A 170 23.18 -16.89 -21.27
CA SER A 170 22.85 -16.21 -20.03
C SER A 170 22.16 -14.90 -20.39
N VAL A 171 20.97 -14.66 -19.84
CA VAL A 171 20.18 -13.45 -20.14
C VAL A 171 20.21 -12.49 -18.95
N TRP A 172 20.62 -11.26 -19.21
CA TRP A 172 20.75 -10.18 -18.25
C TRP A 172 19.71 -9.09 -18.51
N GLY A 173 19.27 -8.43 -17.44
CA GLY A 173 18.48 -7.19 -17.50
C GLY A 173 19.22 -6.07 -16.77
N ALA A 174 19.10 -4.85 -17.29
CA ALA A 174 19.81 -3.65 -16.79
C ALA A 174 19.36 -3.26 -15.38
N GLY A 175 18.13 -3.61 -14.99
CA GLY A 175 17.63 -3.32 -13.65
C GLY A 175 16.99 -1.94 -13.53
N PRO A 176 16.75 -1.48 -12.28
CA PRO A 176 16.10 -0.21 -12.01
C PRO A 176 16.79 1.06 -12.54
N ASP A 177 18.11 1.07 -12.67
CA ASP A 177 18.86 2.25 -13.09
C ASP A 177 18.90 2.47 -14.61
N LEU A 178 18.44 1.47 -15.38
CA LEU A 178 18.39 1.44 -16.84
C LEU A 178 19.78 1.53 -17.50
N ALA A 179 20.86 1.29 -16.76
CA ALA A 179 22.23 1.33 -17.25
C ALA A 179 22.84 -0.08 -17.21
N TRP A 180 23.65 -0.39 -18.23
CA TRP A 180 24.42 -1.63 -18.25
C TRP A 180 25.75 -1.45 -17.53
N ASP A 181 26.31 -2.58 -17.11
CA ASP A 181 27.58 -2.68 -16.39
C ASP A 181 27.52 -1.98 -15.01
N SER A 182 26.33 -1.99 -14.40
CA SER A 182 26.02 -1.46 -13.08
C SER A 182 25.98 -2.58 -12.01
N LEU A 183 25.75 -2.21 -10.75
CA LEU A 183 25.64 -3.18 -9.65
C LEU A 183 24.27 -3.86 -9.58
N ASP A 184 23.25 -3.31 -10.25
CA ASP A 184 21.89 -3.85 -10.28
C ASP A 184 21.61 -4.73 -11.52
N ASP A 185 22.58 -4.86 -12.42
CA ASP A 185 22.61 -5.90 -13.45
C ASP A 185 22.41 -7.27 -12.80
N SER A 186 21.30 -7.91 -13.14
CA SER A 186 20.93 -9.20 -12.54
C SER A 186 20.75 -10.27 -13.60
N LEU A 187 21.40 -11.41 -13.37
CA LEU A 187 21.24 -12.63 -14.16
C LEU A 187 19.81 -13.13 -13.97
N GLN A 188 19.02 -13.12 -15.05
CA GLN A 188 17.59 -13.46 -15.00
C GLN A 188 17.39 -14.96 -15.18
N VAL A 189 18.09 -15.52 -16.17
CA VAL A 189 18.05 -16.94 -16.48
C VAL A 189 19.40 -17.38 -17.03
N GLY A 190 19.91 -18.47 -16.48
CA GLY A 190 21.18 -19.09 -16.85
C GLY A 190 21.51 -20.19 -15.84
N SER A 191 22.48 -21.06 -16.16
CA SER A 191 23.09 -21.85 -15.09
C SER A 191 23.63 -20.86 -14.06
N PRO A 192 23.36 -21.02 -12.75
CA PRO A 192 23.95 -20.16 -11.74
C PRO A 192 25.45 -20.16 -12.03
N MET A 193 25.97 -18.98 -12.36
CA MET A 193 27.40 -18.79 -12.55
C MET A 193 27.98 -19.26 -11.24
N SER A 194 28.64 -20.43 -11.23
CA SER A 194 29.23 -20.99 -10.03
C SER A 194 30.03 -19.87 -9.41
N ASP A 195 29.58 -19.41 -8.24
CA ASP A 195 29.80 -18.05 -7.76
C ASP A 195 31.22 -17.60 -8.08
N PRO A 196 31.45 -16.39 -8.63
CA PRO A 196 32.79 -15.82 -8.65
C PRO A 196 33.22 -15.77 -7.20
N LYS A 197 34.03 -16.77 -6.84
CA LYS A 197 34.67 -16.99 -5.56
C LYS A 197 34.80 -15.65 -4.88
N THR A 198 34.04 -15.46 -3.79
CA THR A 198 34.08 -14.27 -2.93
C THR A 198 35.52 -14.08 -2.42
N THR A 199 36.42 -13.61 -3.28
CA THR A 199 37.76 -13.14 -2.96
C THR A 199 37.57 -11.70 -2.52
N GLY A 200 37.05 -11.58 -1.30
CA GLY A 200 36.64 -10.30 -0.75
C GLY A 200 36.00 -10.47 0.61
N ASN A 201 36.46 -11.44 1.41
CA ASN A 201 36.45 -11.22 2.85
C ASN A 201 37.30 -9.96 3.09
N ALA A 202 36.65 -8.81 3.07
CA ALA A 202 37.08 -7.68 3.85
C ALA A 202 37.18 -8.21 5.29
N GLU A 203 38.41 -8.54 5.70
CA GLU A 203 38.77 -8.67 7.10
C GLU A 203 38.19 -7.46 7.81
N LYS A 204 37.11 -7.68 8.54
CA LYS A 204 36.69 -6.80 9.61
C LYS A 204 37.81 -6.93 10.64
N PRO A 205 38.66 -5.91 10.88
CA PRO A 205 39.68 -6.01 11.90
C PRO A 205 38.98 -6.22 13.24
N SER A 206 39.15 -7.42 13.79
CA SER A 206 38.74 -7.80 15.13
C SER A 206 39.68 -7.09 16.12
N SER A 207 39.52 -5.78 16.27
CA SER A 207 40.10 -5.02 17.38
C SER A 207 39.11 -5.01 18.55
N LEU A 208 39.10 -6.11 19.31
CA LEU A 208 38.65 -6.11 20.70
C LEU A 208 39.69 -6.90 21.51
N SER A 209 40.82 -6.24 21.75
CA SER A 209 41.76 -6.61 22.81
C SER A 209 41.32 -5.91 24.10
N GLY A 210 40.60 -6.64 24.93
CA GLY A 210 40.52 -6.46 26.39
C GLY A 210 40.63 -7.88 26.97
N ASP A 211 41.25 -8.18 28.10
CA ASP A 211 41.72 -7.37 29.22
C ASP A 211 42.92 -8.12 29.82
N ASP A 212 44.05 -7.46 29.98
CA ASP A 212 45.14 -7.95 30.84
C ASP A 212 44.74 -7.67 32.30
N ALA A 213 44.13 -8.65 32.95
CA ALA A 213 43.85 -8.61 34.39
C ALA A 213 45.15 -8.89 35.18
N GLU A 214 45.75 -7.82 35.67
CA GLU A 214 46.86 -7.80 36.63
C GLU A 214 46.39 -8.39 37.99
N VAL A 215 46.99 -9.50 38.41
CA VAL A 215 46.72 -10.16 39.70
C VAL A 215 47.74 -9.67 40.73
N PRO A 216 47.34 -8.97 41.82
CA PRO A 216 48.26 -8.59 42.88
C PRO A 216 48.57 -9.78 43.79
N SER A 217 49.85 -10.10 43.92
CA SER A 217 50.39 -11.04 44.89
C SER A 217 50.20 -10.51 46.31
N ARG A 218 49.62 -11.32 47.19
CA ARG A 218 49.65 -11.08 48.65
C ARG A 218 50.65 -12.02 49.29
N GLU A 219 51.53 -11.43 50.09
CA GLU A 219 52.40 -12.04 51.10
C GLU A 219 51.61 -12.76 52.20
#